data_AF-M1IUI8-F1
#
_entry.id   AF-M1IUI8-F1
#
_cell.length_a   1.000
_cell.length_b   1.000
_cell.length_c   1.000
_cell.angle_alpha   90.00
_cell.angle_beta   90.00
_cell.angle_gamma   90.00
#
_symmetry.space_group_name_H-M   'P 1'
#
loop_
_entity.id
_entity.type
_entity.pdbx_description
1 polymer ?
#
loop_
_entity_poly.entity_id
_entity_poly.type
_entity_poly.pdbx_seq_one_letter_code
_entity_poly.pdbx_strand_id
1 'polypeptide(L)' 'MSSIVDLDNATCSSDIIEALGYYSMDIIYRISRKNPYFKSVMEKYKIEIIREEGNKIYFRIRSIG' A
#
# COMPACT_ATOMS: atom_id res chain seq x y z
N MET A 1 16.21 3.31 -7.09
CA MET A 1 15.52 4.30 -6.24
C MET A 1 14.17 3.71 -5.91
N SER A 2 14.01 3.10 -4.72
CA SER A 2 12.72 2.56 -4.33
C SER A 2 11.84 3.70 -3.86
N SER A 3 10.78 3.96 -4.62
CA SER A 3 9.81 5.02 -4.30
C SER A 3 8.95 4.54 -3.13
N ILE A 4 8.98 5.27 -2.02
CA ILE A 4 8.09 5.02 -0.89
C ILE A 4 6.84 5.86 -1.07
N VAL A 5 5.70 5.21 -1.30
CA VAL A 5 4.41 5.87 -1.47
C VAL A 5 3.64 5.82 -0.17
N ASP A 6 3.33 6.99 0.39
CA ASP A 6 2.56 7.08 1.63
C ASP A 6 1.06 7.18 1.36
N LEU A 7 0.34 6.10 1.65
CA LEU A 7 -1.12 6.00 1.49
C LEU A 7 -1.90 6.70 2.61
N ASP A 8 -1.21 7.11 3.68
CA ASP A 8 -1.81 7.89 4.77
C ASP A 8 -1.95 9.38 4.41
N ASN A 9 -0.99 9.92 3.65
CA ASN A 9 -0.94 11.32 3.23
C ASN A 9 -1.39 11.55 1.78
N ALA A 10 -1.40 10.51 0.95
CA ALA A 10 -1.96 10.60 -0.39
C ALA A 10 -3.48 10.81 -0.27
N THR A 11 -3.94 12.04 -0.56
CA THR A 11 -5.36 12.39 -0.61
C THR A 11 -6.10 11.32 -1.40
N CYS A 12 -7.03 10.65 -0.71
CA CYS A 12 -7.75 9.45 -1.13
C CYS A 12 -8.58 9.62 -2.40
N SER A 13 -7.94 9.71 -3.56
CA SER A 13 -8.59 9.31 -4.79
C SER A 13 -8.60 7.78 -4.84
N SER A 14 -9.78 7.19 -4.98
CA SER A 14 -9.97 5.76 -5.24
C SER A 14 -9.04 5.24 -6.35
N ASP A 15 -8.67 6.12 -7.28
CA ASP A 15 -7.69 5.91 -8.34
C ASP A 15 -6.32 5.44 -7.85
N ILE A 16 -5.84 5.89 -6.67
CA ILE A 16 -4.51 5.49 -6.17
C ILE A 16 -4.54 4.00 -5.83
N ILE A 17 -5.61 3.53 -5.17
CA ILE A 17 -5.76 2.11 -4.81
C ILE A 17 -5.80 1.27 -6.08
N GLU A 18 -6.54 1.68 -7.11
CA GLU A 18 -6.57 0.95 -8.38
C GLU A 18 -5.23 1.01 -9.14
N ALA A 19 -4.53 2.14 -9.06
CA ALA A 19 -3.20 2.32 -9.63
C ALA A 19 -2.11 1.52 -8.91
N LEU A 20 -2.34 1.08 -7.67
CA LEU A 20 -1.39 0.24 -6.92
C LEU A 20 -0.97 -1.03 -7.68
N GLY A 21 -1.88 -1.59 -8.48
CA GLY A 21 -1.63 -2.78 -9.30
C GLY A 21 -0.89 -2.49 -10.62
N TYR A 22 -0.82 -1.22 -11.03
CA TYR A 22 -0.17 -0.79 -12.28
C TYR A 22 1.27 -0.34 -12.07
N TYR A 23 1.61 0.13 -10.87
CA TYR A 23 2.96 0.60 -10.57
C TYR A 23 3.88 -0.56 -10.16
N SER A 24 4.98 -0.68 -10.92
CA SER A 24 6.07 -1.66 -10.83
C SER A 24 6.39 -2.25 -9.45
N MET A 25 6.83 -3.52 -9.46
CA MET A 25 7.25 -4.34 -8.31
C MET A 25 8.28 -3.71 -7.32
N ASP A 26 8.87 -2.55 -7.65
CA ASP A 26 9.88 -1.87 -6.83
C ASP A 26 9.32 -0.75 -5.93
N ILE A 27 7.99 -0.52 -5.95
CA ILE A 27 7.36 0.48 -5.08
C ILE A 27 7.07 -0.12 -3.70
N ILE A 28 7.48 0.61 -2.66
CA ILE A 28 7.17 0.30 -1.27
C ILE A 28 6.02 1.20 -0.86
N TYR A 29 4.89 0.62 -0.49
CA TYR A 29 3.74 1.34 0.02
C TYR A 29 3.81 1.41 1.54
N ARG A 30 3.49 2.57 2.09
CA ARG A 30 3.34 2.79 3.53
C ARG A 30 1.88 3.09 3.82
N ILE A 31 1.28 2.35 4.75
CA ILE A 31 -0.08 2.63 5.23
C ILE A 31 -0.15 2.47 6.74
N SER A 32 -0.97 3.30 7.39
CA SER A 32 -1.27 3.15 8.81
C SER A 32 -2.34 2.07 9.00
N ARG A 33 -2.20 1.19 10.00
CA ARG A 33 -3.23 0.20 10.38
C ARG A 33 -4.55 0.85 10.81
N LYS A 34 -4.51 2.13 11.18
CA LYS A 34 -5.69 2.95 11.52
C LYS A 34 -6.37 3.55 10.28
N ASN A 35 -5.76 3.42 9.10
CA ASN A 35 -6.31 3.96 7.88
C ASN A 35 -7.51 3.09 7.43
N PRO A 36 -8.67 3.69 7.11
CA PRO A 36 -9.87 2.93 6.73
C PRO A 36 -9.67 2.08 5.47
N TYR A 37 -8.74 2.48 4.59
CA TYR A 37 -8.42 1.73 3.37
C TYR A 37 -7.51 0.53 3.61
N PHE A 38 -6.93 0.37 4.81
CA PHE A 38 -6.02 -0.73 5.13
C PHE A 38 -6.65 -2.10 4.88
N LYS A 39 -7.91 -2.26 5.33
CA LYS A 39 -8.66 -3.49 5.13
C LYS A 39 -8.92 -3.75 3.65
N SER A 40 -9.37 -2.74 2.90
CA SER A 40 -9.62 -2.86 1.46
C SER A 40 -8.37 -3.20 0.66
N VAL A 41 -7.21 -2.66 1.02
CA VAL A 41 -5.93 -3.00 0.37
C VAL A 41 -5.55 -4.45 0.66
N MET A 42 -5.71 -4.92 1.90
CA MET A 42 -5.46 -6.32 2.26
C MET A 42 -6.43 -7.31 1.59
N GLU A 43 -7.68 -6.90 1.34
CA GLU A 43 -8.68 -7.74 0.68
C GLU A 43 -8.52 -7.76 -0.85
N LYS A 44 -8.19 -6.62 -1.48
CA LYS A 44 -8.01 -6.52 -2.94
C LYS A 44 -6.65 -7.00 -3.44
N TYR A 45 -5.58 -6.86 -2.65
CA TYR A 45 -4.22 -7.09 -3.12
C TYR A 45 -3.51 -8.12 -2.26
N LYS A 46 -2.75 -8.99 -2.92
CA LYS A 46 -1.79 -9.84 -2.25
C LYS A 46 -0.55 -9.00 -1.91
N ILE A 47 -0.47 -8.55 -0.67
CA ILE A 47 0.66 -7.74 -0.19
C ILE A 47 1.71 -8.61 0.49
N GLU A 48 2.96 -8.15 0.42
CA GLU A 48 4.04 -8.66 1.25
C GLU A 48 4.57 -7.54 2.15
N ILE A 49 4.49 -7.76 3.45
CA ILE A 49 4.96 -6.82 4.46
C ILE A 49 6.49 -6.91 4.52
N ILE A 50 7.14 -5.78 4.26
CA ILE A 50 8.60 -5.64 4.29
C ILE A 50 9.05 -5.19 5.68
N ARG A 51 8.31 -4.25 6.30
CA ARG A 51 8.66 -3.66 7.59
C ARG A 51 7.43 -3.18 8.32
N GLU A 52 7.47 -3.21 9.64
CA GLU A 52 6.43 -2.66 10.51
C GLU A 52 7.05 -1.65 11.48
N GLU A 53 6.48 -0.45 11.57
CA GLU A 53 6.88 0.61 12.50
C GLU A 53 5.68 1.04 13.32
N GLY A 54 5.49 0.36 14.46
CA GLY A 54 4.37 0.60 15.36
C GLY A 54 3.03 0.43 14.67
N ASN A 55 2.38 1.54 14.35
CA ASN A 55 1.07 1.54 13.71
C ASN A 55 1.12 1.68 12.18
N LYS A 56 2.32 1.82 11.59
CA LYS A 56 2.52 1.90 10.14
C LYS A 56 3.14 0.61 9.64
N ILE A 57 2.68 0.15 8.49
CA ILE A 57 3.28 -0.98 7.80
C ILE A 57 3.83 -0.52 6.45
N TYR A 58 4.92 -1.13 6.05
CA TYR A 58 5.55 -0.97 4.75
C TYR A 58 5.40 -2.29 4.01
N PHE A 59 4.80 -2.25 2.84
CA PHE A 59 4.49 -3.46 2.08
C PHE A 59 4.69 -3.22 0.58
N ARG A 60 4.90 -4.31 -0.15
CA ARG A 60 4.86 -4.34 -1.60
C ARG A 60 3.67 -5.15 -2.08
N ILE A 61 3.19 -4.87 -3.28
CA ILE A 61 2.11 -5.65 -3.88
C ILE A 61 2.73 -6.72 -4.75
N ARG A 62 2.40 -7.98 -4.47
CA ARG A 62 2.86 -9.14 -5.23
C ARG A 62 1.97 -9.36 -6.46
N SER A 63 0.64 -9.25 -6.29
CA SER A 63 -0.34 -9.44 -7.35
C SER A 63 -1.70 -8.86 -6.93
N ILE A 64 -2.57 -8.64 -7.92
CA ILE A 64 -4.00 -8.34 -7.72
C ILE A 64 -4.67 -9.66 -7.30
N GLY A 65 -5.49 -9.61 -6.24
CA GLY A 65 -6.20 -10.78 -5.68
C GLY A 65 -7.47 -11.15 -6.43
#